data_AF-A0A1I8N402-F1
#
_entry.id   AF-A0A1I8N402-F1
#
_cell.length_a   1.000
_cell.length_b   1.000
_cell.length_c   1.000
_cell.angle_alpha   90.00
_cell.angle_beta   90.00
_cell.angle_gamma   90.00
#
_symmetry.space_group_name_H-M   'P 1'
#
loop_
_entity.id
_entity.type
_entity.pdbx_description
1 polymer ?
#
loop_
_entity_poly.entity_id
_entity_poly.type
_entity_poly.pdbx_seq_one_letter_code
_entity_poly.pdbx_strand_id
1 'polypeptide(L)'
;MCYDCNSEYDRRCGDPFDPYSIGEVNCSKQEPREHLKDKVPVLCRKTVQKVYGKVRIVRGCGYIRDNNTDDGACLKRSGTHDVQATYCACTTDLCNHGTSVLNNNNYLLHLMPYTLAALFIMFSCKRINLHLQPTS
;
A
#
# COMPACT_ATOMS: atom_id res chain seq x y z
N MET A 1 21.25 1.32 -1.45
CA MET A 1 20.65 1.71 -2.74
C MET A 1 19.16 1.92 -2.55
N CYS A 2 18.54 2.91 -3.21
CA CYS A 2 17.09 3.12 -3.16
C CYS A 2 16.57 3.53 -4.53
N TYR A 3 15.30 3.24 -4.83
CA TYR A 3 14.63 3.87 -5.96
C TYR A 3 14.41 5.36 -5.68
N ASP A 4 14.67 6.20 -6.68
CA ASP A 4 14.47 7.65 -6.64
C ASP A 4 13.63 8.08 -7.84
N CYS A 5 12.35 8.32 -7.60
CA CYS A 5 11.39 8.57 -8.66
C CYS A 5 10.14 9.28 -8.16
N ASN A 6 9.36 9.78 -9.11
CA ASN A 6 8.13 10.51 -8.84
C ASN A 6 7.05 10.14 -9.85
N SER A 7 5.90 9.64 -9.38
CA SER A 7 4.82 9.14 -10.24
C SER A 7 4.14 10.21 -11.08
N GLU A 8 4.36 11.49 -10.77
CA GLU A 8 3.90 12.61 -11.60
C GLU A 8 4.65 12.66 -12.94
N TYR A 9 5.93 12.32 -12.94
CA TYR A 9 6.81 12.41 -14.11
C TYR A 9 7.02 11.05 -14.77
N ASP A 10 6.99 9.97 -13.99
CA ASP A 10 7.12 8.60 -14.48
C ASP A 10 6.09 7.67 -13.86
N ARG A 11 5.10 7.25 -14.66
CA ARG A 11 4.00 6.38 -14.21
C ARG A 11 4.48 5.04 -13.65
N ARG A 12 5.67 4.56 -14.03
CA ARG A 12 6.27 3.33 -13.49
C ARG A 12 6.61 3.43 -12.01
N CYS A 13 6.82 4.66 -11.53
CA CYS A 13 6.91 4.97 -10.11
C CYS A 13 5.54 4.92 -9.38
N GLY A 14 4.47 4.45 -10.03
CA GLY A 14 3.18 4.26 -9.39
C GLY A 14 3.12 3.03 -8.48
N ASP A 15 1.87 2.66 -8.15
CA ASP A 15 1.47 1.34 -7.65
C ASP A 15 0.42 0.82 -8.67
N PRO A 16 0.62 -0.35 -9.31
CA PRO A 16 1.77 -1.25 -9.15
C PRO A 16 3.09 -0.58 -9.59
N PHE A 17 4.17 -0.95 -8.91
CA PHE A 17 5.51 -0.44 -9.19
C PHE A 17 6.17 -1.23 -10.31
N ASP A 18 6.75 -0.54 -11.29
CA ASP A 18 7.55 -1.12 -12.35
C ASP A 18 9.01 -0.67 -12.20
N PRO A 19 9.94 -1.57 -11.80
CA PRO A 19 11.33 -1.22 -11.60
C PRO A 19 12.11 -1.01 -12.91
N TYR A 20 11.57 -1.40 -14.07
CA TYR A 20 12.33 -1.40 -15.32
C TYR A 20 12.76 0.02 -15.70
N SER A 21 14.08 0.25 -15.66
CA SER A 21 14.72 1.53 -16.00
C SER A 21 14.25 2.72 -15.12
N ILE A 22 13.78 2.45 -13.90
CA ILE A 22 13.55 3.49 -12.90
C ILE A 22 14.88 3.93 -12.28
N GLY A 23 14.96 5.21 -11.89
CA GLY A 23 16.15 5.75 -11.23
C GLY A 23 16.46 5.05 -9.90
N GLU A 24 17.72 4.68 -9.74
CA GLU A 24 18.29 4.14 -8.50
C GLU A 24 19.44 5.03 -8.03
N VAL A 25 19.53 5.23 -6.72
CA VAL A 25 20.56 6.10 -6.11
C VAL A 25 21.24 5.41 -4.95
N ASN A 26 22.53 5.71 -4.79
CA ASN A 26 23.28 5.37 -3.60
C ASN A 26 23.16 6.50 -2.57
N CYS A 27 22.31 6.32 -1.57
CA CYS A 27 22.08 7.32 -0.52
C CYS A 27 23.37 7.74 0.20
N SER A 28 24.30 6.82 0.44
CA SER A 28 25.56 7.13 1.12
C SER A 28 26.52 8.01 0.30
N LYS A 29 26.25 8.19 -1.00
CA LYS A 29 27.05 9.03 -1.91
C LYS A 29 26.34 10.33 -2.29
N GLN A 30 25.14 10.58 -1.77
CA GLN A 30 24.45 11.84 -2.04
C GLN A 30 25.07 12.98 -1.24
N GLU A 31 25.19 14.14 -1.86
CA GLU A 31 25.58 15.35 -1.14
C GLU A 31 24.53 15.70 -0.08
N PRO A 32 24.95 16.15 1.12
CA PRO A 32 24.03 16.66 2.12
C PRO A 32 23.18 17.79 1.54
N ARG A 33 21.89 17.84 1.89
CA ARG A 33 21.03 18.94 1.46
C ARG A 33 21.50 20.23 2.13
N GLU A 34 21.37 21.35 1.44
CA GLU A 34 21.78 22.66 1.96
C GLU A 34 21.16 23.00 3.33
N HIS A 35 19.91 22.57 3.55
CA HIS A 35 19.18 22.73 4.81
C HIS A 35 19.41 21.61 5.84
N LEU A 36 20.21 20.59 5.51
CA LEU A 36 20.53 19.44 6.35
C LEU A 36 22.03 19.09 6.26
N LYS A 37 22.91 20.09 6.39
CA LYS A 37 24.36 19.90 6.23
C LYS A 37 24.95 18.84 7.18
N ASP A 38 24.33 18.66 8.35
CA ASP A 38 24.77 17.71 9.38
C ASP A 38 24.10 16.33 9.29
N LYS A 39 23.25 16.08 8.28
CA LYS A 39 22.57 14.79 8.12
C LYS A 39 22.85 14.18 6.77
N VAL A 40 23.34 12.95 6.81
CA VAL A 40 23.47 12.09 5.63
C VAL A 40 22.19 11.25 5.44
N PRO A 41 21.82 10.91 4.20
CA PRO A 41 20.72 9.99 3.98
C PRO A 41 21.15 8.55 4.30
N VAL A 42 20.32 7.84 5.06
CA VAL A 42 20.69 6.58 5.73
C VAL A 42 19.70 5.44 5.52
N LEU A 43 18.60 5.69 4.80
CA LEU A 43 17.52 4.74 4.56
C LEU A 43 16.75 5.06 3.27
N CYS A 44 15.91 4.16 2.81
CA CYS A 44 14.97 4.38 1.71
C CYS A 44 13.61 4.81 2.22
N ARG A 45 12.94 5.71 1.50
CA ARG A 45 11.57 6.14 1.78
C ARG A 45 10.65 5.93 0.59
N LYS A 46 9.39 5.71 0.90
CA LYS A 46 8.25 5.80 -0.03
C LYS A 46 7.18 6.68 0.60
N THR A 47 6.75 7.71 -0.12
CA THR A 47 5.67 8.60 0.30
C THR A 47 4.53 8.49 -0.70
N VAL A 48 3.32 8.24 -0.22
CA VAL A 48 2.10 8.24 -1.03
C VAL A 48 1.21 9.37 -0.56
N GLN A 49 0.91 10.30 -1.44
CA GLN A 49 0.07 11.45 -1.19
C GLN A 49 -1.21 11.31 -2.00
N LYS A 50 -2.35 11.35 -1.33
CA LYS A 50 -3.66 11.45 -1.94
C LYS A 50 -4.21 12.85 -1.65
N VAL A 51 -4.48 13.62 -2.70
CA VAL A 51 -5.02 14.98 -2.59
C VAL A 51 -6.14 15.11 -3.60
N TYR A 52 -7.38 15.30 -3.13
CA TYR A 52 -8.56 15.46 -3.98
C TYR A 52 -8.67 14.36 -5.05
N GLY A 53 -8.62 13.10 -4.62
CA GLY A 53 -8.66 11.92 -5.48
C GLY A 53 -7.39 11.63 -6.30
N LYS A 54 -6.43 12.57 -6.40
CA LYS A 54 -5.18 12.35 -7.13
C LYS A 54 -4.13 11.71 -6.23
N VAL A 55 -3.51 10.64 -6.71
CA VAL A 55 -2.46 9.92 -5.98
C VAL A 55 -1.10 10.20 -6.60
N ARG A 56 -0.15 10.63 -5.77
CA ARG A 56 1.26 10.82 -6.13
C ARG A 56 2.13 9.95 -5.24
N ILE A 57 3.05 9.21 -5.85
CA ILE A 57 4.03 8.36 -5.16
C ILE A 57 5.41 8.92 -5.43
N VAL A 58 6.17 9.13 -4.35
CA VAL A 58 7.54 9.61 -4.41
C VAL A 58 8.43 8.63 -3.64
N ARG A 59 9.47 8.14 -4.30
CA ARG A 59 10.50 7.27 -3.72
C ARG A 59 11.82 8.03 -3.67
N GLY A 60 12.66 7.74 -2.68
CA GLY A 60 14.01 8.29 -2.62
C GLY A 60 14.71 7.95 -1.31
N CYS A 61 15.79 8.67 -1.00
CA CYS A 61 16.51 8.53 0.26
C CYS A 61 15.86 9.33 1.41
N GLY A 62 15.97 8.81 2.63
CA GLY A 62 15.56 9.44 3.88
C GLY A 62 16.75 9.70 4.83
N TYR A 63 16.59 10.67 5.73
CA TYR A 63 17.68 11.21 6.57
C TYR A 63 17.48 10.96 8.08
N ILE A 64 16.28 10.56 8.48
CA ILE A 64 15.90 10.43 9.89
C ILE A 64 15.52 8.97 10.10
N ARG A 65 16.23 8.29 11.01
CA ARG A 65 15.85 6.96 11.46
C ARG A 65 14.82 7.05 12.58
N ASP A 66 13.91 6.10 12.56
CA ASP A 66 12.97 5.82 13.64
C ASP A 66 12.87 4.30 13.81
N ASN A 67 13.51 3.78 14.85
CA ASN A 67 13.54 2.34 15.13
C ASN A 67 12.15 1.72 15.32
N ASN A 68 11.08 2.51 15.55
CA ASN A 68 9.73 1.99 15.72
C ASN A 68 8.99 1.82 14.39
N THR A 69 9.35 2.59 13.36
CA THR A 69 8.61 2.63 12.08
C THR A 69 9.43 2.22 10.87
N ASP A 70 10.76 2.36 10.94
CA ASP A 70 11.67 1.89 9.91
C ASP A 70 11.55 0.36 9.78
N ASP A 71 11.43 -0.14 8.54
CA ASP A 71 11.19 -1.55 8.22
C ASP A 71 9.88 -2.13 8.79
N GLY A 72 9.01 -1.27 9.34
CA GLY A 72 7.77 -1.63 9.99
C GLY A 72 6.53 -1.12 9.25
N ALA A 73 5.48 -0.84 10.04
CA ALA A 73 4.23 -0.34 9.51
C ALA A 73 4.36 1.11 9.03
N CYS A 74 3.83 1.41 7.84
CA CYS A 74 3.81 2.76 7.31
C CYS A 74 2.93 3.70 8.14
N LEU A 75 3.43 4.90 8.41
CA LEU A 75 2.73 5.96 9.11
C LEU A 75 1.72 6.65 8.19
N LYS A 76 0.45 6.66 8.57
CA LYS A 76 -0.61 7.40 7.86
C LYS A 76 -0.95 8.70 8.58
N ARG A 77 -1.04 9.79 7.83
CA ARG A 77 -1.45 11.11 8.30
C ARG A 77 -2.59 11.61 7.42
N SER A 78 -3.69 11.99 8.03
CA SER A 78 -4.83 12.61 7.35
C SER A 78 -4.83 14.10 7.67
N GLY A 79 -4.98 14.93 6.64
CA GLY A 79 -5.09 16.38 6.76
C GLY A 79 -6.55 16.83 6.72
N THR A 80 -6.81 17.93 6.00
CA THR A 80 -8.16 18.42 5.68
C THR A 80 -8.91 17.45 4.75
N HIS A 81 -10.16 17.80 4.41
CA HIS A 81 -11.02 16.99 3.55
C HIS A 81 -10.29 16.47 2.30
N ASP A 82 -10.24 15.14 2.15
CA ASP A 82 -9.60 14.36 1.08
C ASP A 82 -8.10 14.63 0.85
N VAL A 83 -7.36 14.89 1.93
CA VAL A 83 -5.90 14.95 1.93
C VAL A 83 -5.35 13.87 2.87
N GLN A 84 -4.61 12.91 2.32
CA GLN A 84 -3.98 11.81 3.07
C GLN A 84 -2.55 11.61 2.61
N ALA A 85 -1.64 11.35 3.55
CA ALA A 85 -0.25 11.02 3.26
C ALA A 85 0.13 9.74 4.01
N THR A 86 0.79 8.81 3.32
CA THR A 86 1.37 7.60 3.90
C THR A 86 2.88 7.67 3.74
N TYR A 87 3.62 7.46 4.81
CA TYR A 87 5.08 7.49 4.87
C TYR A 87 5.58 6.11 5.28
N CYS A 88 6.42 5.51 4.44
CA CYS A 88 7.11 4.26 4.72
C CYS A 88 8.62 4.51 4.67
N ALA A 89 9.35 3.84 5.55
CA ALA A 89 10.81 3.86 5.61
C ALA A 89 11.33 2.43 5.73
N CYS A 90 12.47 2.14 5.12
CA CYS A 90 13.12 0.83 5.18
C CYS A 90 14.63 0.96 4.94
N THR A 91 15.41 0.02 5.44
CA THR A 91 16.88 0.16 5.56
C THR A 91 17.67 -0.69 4.57
N THR A 92 17.05 -1.68 3.94
CA THR A 92 17.72 -2.59 2.98
C THR A 92 17.75 -2.01 1.56
N ASP A 93 18.62 -2.56 0.71
CA ASP A 93 18.77 -2.07 -0.65
C ASP A 93 17.50 -2.26 -1.48
N LEU A 94 17.09 -1.19 -2.17
CA LEU A 94 15.94 -1.13 -3.08
C LEU A 94 14.61 -1.56 -2.41
N CYS A 95 14.52 -1.46 -1.08
CA CYS A 95 13.36 -1.92 -0.30
C CYS A 95 12.10 -1.06 -0.52
N ASN A 96 12.23 0.15 -1.05
CA ASN A 96 11.12 1.09 -1.24
C ASN A 96 10.26 0.80 -2.49
N HIS A 97 10.35 -0.39 -3.08
CA HIS A 97 9.46 -0.85 -4.16
C HIS A 97 8.07 -1.28 -3.68
N GLY A 98 7.94 -1.68 -2.41
CA GLY A 98 6.73 -2.32 -1.87
C GLY A 98 5.45 -1.50 -2.09
N THR A 99 4.32 -2.20 -2.29
CA THR A 99 3.02 -1.56 -2.44
C THR A 99 2.54 -0.99 -1.12
N SER A 100 2.03 0.25 -1.16
CA SER A 100 1.39 0.83 0.01
C SER A 100 -0.03 0.28 0.02
N VAL A 101 -0.28 -0.73 0.85
CA VAL A 101 -1.64 -1.18 1.09
C VAL A 101 -2.37 -0.01 1.75
N LEU A 102 -3.12 0.74 0.94
CA LEU A 102 -4.26 1.49 1.43
C LEU A 102 -5.14 0.41 2.06
N ASN A 103 -4.99 0.26 3.37
CA ASN A 103 -5.64 -0.73 4.22
C ASN A 103 -7.15 -0.54 4.09
N ASN A 104 -7.72 -1.05 3.01
CA ASN A 104 -9.15 -1.19 2.80
C ASN A 104 -9.44 -2.65 3.15
N ASN A 105 -9.23 -2.99 4.42
CA ASN A 105 -9.56 -4.28 5.01
C ASN A 105 -11.08 -4.43 5.01
N ASN A 106 -11.66 -4.70 3.84
CA ASN A 106 -13.07 -4.98 3.69
C ASN A 106 -13.25 -6.44 3.26
N TYR A 107 -12.70 -7.36 4.06
CA TYR A 107 -12.85 -8.81 3.95
C TYR A 107 -14.32 -9.27 3.93
N LEU A 108 -15.25 -8.41 4.36
CA LEU A 108 -16.70 -8.62 4.32
C LEU A 108 -17.28 -8.78 2.91
N LEU A 109 -16.63 -8.25 1.85
CA LEU A 109 -17.16 -8.37 0.48
C LEU A 109 -16.94 -9.74 -0.16
N HIS A 110 -16.01 -10.56 0.35
CA HIS A 110 -15.75 -11.90 -0.18
C HIS A 110 -16.67 -12.99 0.39
N LEU A 111 -17.46 -12.70 1.43
CA LEU A 111 -18.37 -13.66 2.06
C LEU A 111 -19.80 -13.63 1.47
N MET A 112 -20.15 -12.58 0.73
CA MET A 112 -21.48 -12.43 0.12
C MET A 112 -21.89 -13.56 -0.84
N PRO A 113 -21.03 -14.06 -1.76
CA PRO A 113 -21.46 -15.11 -2.69
C PRO A 113 -21.70 -16.46 -1.99
N TYR A 114 -20.95 -16.77 -0.91
CA TYR A 114 -21.08 -18.04 -0.19
C TYR A 114 -22.35 -18.11 0.65
N THR A 115 -22.78 -16.99 1.26
CA THR A 115 -24.02 -16.94 2.05
C THR A 115 -25.28 -17.06 1.18
N LEU A 116 -25.29 -16.43 -0.01
CA LEU A 116 -26.39 -16.57 -0.97
C LEU A 116 -26.49 -18.01 -1.50
N ALA A 117 -25.37 -18.63 -1.86
CA ALA A 117 -25.36 -20.03 -2.30
C ALA A 117 -25.90 -20.99 -1.22
N ALA A 118 -25.48 -20.80 0.04
CA ALA A 118 -25.98 -21.62 1.15
C ALA A 118 -27.49 -21.44 1.38
N LEU A 119 -28.02 -20.20 1.27
CA LEU A 119 -29.45 -19.95 1.36
C LEU A 119 -30.22 -20.64 0.22
N PHE A 120 -29.76 -20.54 -1.03
CA PHE A 120 -30.38 -21.23 -2.17
C PHE A 120 -30.41 -22.75 -2.01
N ILE A 121 -29.33 -23.36 -1.49
CA ILE A 121 -29.26 -24.80 -1.23
C ILE A 121 -30.25 -25.19 -0.12
N MET A 122 -30.31 -24.41 0.96
CA MET A 122 -31.25 -24.64 2.07
C MET A 122 -32.72 -24.55 1.64
N PHE A 123 -33.09 -23.54 0.84
CA PHE A 123 -34.45 -23.41 0.30
C PHE A 123 -34.80 -24.54 -0.67
N SER A 124 -33.86 -24.98 -1.50
CA SER A 124 -34.04 -26.11 -2.41
C SER A 124 -34.18 -27.44 -1.66
N CYS A 125 -33.38 -27.65 -0.61
CA CYS A 125 -33.42 -28.85 0.22
C CYS A 125 -34.72 -28.94 1.05
N LYS A 126 -35.25 -27.81 1.52
CA LYS A 126 -36.53 -27.76 2.23
C LYS A 126 -37.71 -28.09 1.30
N ARG A 127 -37.64 -27.69 0.02
CA ARG A 127 -38.61 -28.09 -1.02
C ARG A 127 -38.59 -29.59 -1.32
N ILE A 128 -37.41 -30.21 -1.34
CA ILE A 128 -37.27 -31.66 -1.57
C ILE A 128 -37.85 -32.47 -0.41
N ASN A 129 -37.59 -32.07 0.84
CA ASN A 129 -38.15 -32.76 2.02
C ASN A 129 -39.68 -32.67 2.10
N LEU A 130 -40.31 -31.59 1.60
CA LEU A 130 -41.77 -31.49 1.54
C LEU A 130 -42.41 -32.47 0.54
N HIS A 131 -41.66 -33.01 -0.41
CA HIS A 131 -42.17 -33.92 -1.43
C HIS A 131 -42.02 -35.41 -1.07
N LEU A 132 -41.36 -35.70 0.07
CA LEU A 132 -41.04 -37.06 0.55
C LEU A 132 -41.89 -37.50 1.76
N GLN A 133 -42.92 -36.74 2.15
CA GLN A 133 -43.88 -37.27 3.12
C GLN A 133 -44.68 -38.41 2.45
N PRO A 134 -44.56 -39.65 2.95
CA PRO A 134 -45.34 -40.77 2.41
C PRO A 134 -46.82 -40.51 2.72
N THR A 135 -47.64 -40.54 1.68
CA THR A 135 -49.09 -40.69 1.84
C THR A 135 -49.33 -42.02 2.54
N SER A 136 -49.95 -41.96 3.72
CA SER A 136 -50.37 -43.11 4.54
C SER A 136 -51.21 -44.11 3.75
#